data_AF-A0A927J7Z1-F1
#
_entry.id   AF-A0A927J7Z1-F1
#
_cell.length_a   1.000
_cell.length_b   1.000
_cell.length_c   1.000
_cell.angle_alpha   90.00
_cell.angle_beta   90.00
_cell.angle_gamma   90.00
#
_symmetry.space_group_name_H-M   'P 1'
#
loop_
_entity.id
_entity.type
_entity.pdbx_description
1 polymer ?
#
loop_
_entity_poly.entity_id
_entity_poly.type
_entity_poly.pdbx_seq_one_letter_code
_entity_poly.pdbx_strand_id
1 'polypeptide(L)'
;MALFLSLNSCDKEENTYTKSVEGHWIYSGTKAEVYVTDPSVKQAIIDYIENRYKSYQVSYELKNDKTYYYYINYAEPLKGIYHFTSKNIYSMDDTRGVKTAVQENSTISIISDLKEDVSSILDIDESVIIKANAIDSFKRGLSSEE
;
A
#
# COMPACT_ATOMS: atom_id res chain seq x y z
N MET A 1 59.65 2.05 -15.22
CA MET A 1 58.70 0.98 -14.88
C MET A 1 58.00 1.42 -13.60
N ALA A 2 56.80 1.99 -13.72
CA ALA A 2 56.09 2.62 -12.60
C ALA A 2 55.19 1.59 -11.91
N LEU A 3 55.38 1.42 -10.59
CA LEU A 3 54.45 0.70 -9.73
C LEU A 3 53.25 1.62 -9.44
N PHE A 4 52.11 1.33 -10.06
CA PHE A 4 50.82 1.84 -9.60
C PHE A 4 50.28 0.90 -8.53
N LEU A 5 50.38 1.32 -7.26
CA LEU A 5 49.61 0.72 -6.18
C LEU A 5 48.21 1.34 -6.24
N SER A 6 47.31 0.68 -6.96
CA SER A 6 45.88 0.99 -6.90
C SER A 6 45.38 0.65 -5.50
N LEU A 7 45.01 1.70 -4.77
CA LEU A 7 44.23 1.63 -3.54
C LEU A 7 42.94 0.85 -3.83
N ASN A 8 42.82 -0.34 -3.22
CA ASN A 8 41.56 -1.06 -3.11
C ASN A 8 40.60 -0.23 -2.24
N SER A 9 39.86 0.70 -2.85
CA SER A 9 38.57 1.11 -2.30
C SER A 9 37.57 0.01 -2.67
N CYS A 10 37.53 -1.04 -1.85
CA CYS A 10 36.33 -1.86 -1.74
C CYS A 10 35.28 -0.99 -1.06
N ASP A 11 34.65 -0.09 -1.82
CA ASP A 11 33.31 0.37 -1.51
C ASP A 11 32.41 -0.86 -1.63
N LYS A 12 32.36 -1.64 -0.54
CA LYS A 12 31.23 -2.50 -0.28
C LYS A 12 30.06 -1.55 -0.07
N GLU A 13 29.40 -1.19 -1.17
CA GLU A 13 28.00 -0.84 -1.10
C GLU A 13 27.32 -1.98 -0.36
N GLU A 14 26.95 -1.73 0.89
CA GLU A 14 25.98 -2.53 1.61
C GLU A 14 24.70 -2.52 0.75
N ASN A 15 24.59 -3.49 -0.15
CA ASN A 15 23.34 -3.94 -0.69
C ASN A 15 22.54 -4.50 0.48
N THR A 16 21.93 -3.60 1.25
CA THR A 16 20.87 -3.95 2.18
C THR A 16 19.74 -4.43 1.29
N TYR A 17 19.67 -5.75 1.11
CA TYR A 17 18.62 -6.44 0.35
C TYR A 17 17.25 -6.00 0.84
N THR A 18 16.69 -4.97 0.23
CA THR A 18 15.26 -4.71 0.30
C THR A 18 14.64 -5.87 -0.44
N LYS A 19 14.01 -6.81 0.30
CA LYS A 19 13.28 -7.91 -0.33
C LYS A 19 12.36 -7.31 -1.39
N SER A 20 12.48 -7.77 -2.64
CA SER A 20 11.68 -7.26 -3.76
C SER A 20 10.21 -7.15 -3.37
N VAL A 21 9.55 -6.03 -3.70
CA VAL A 21 8.10 -5.83 -3.44
C VAL A 21 7.24 -6.80 -4.25
N GLU A 22 7.81 -7.46 -5.26
CA GLU A 22 7.18 -8.53 -6.03
C GLU A 22 6.69 -9.66 -5.11
N GLY A 23 5.50 -10.16 -5.41
CA GLY A 23 4.91 -11.32 -4.76
C GLY A 23 3.45 -11.12 -4.43
N HIS A 24 2.90 -12.11 -3.75
CA HIS A 24 1.51 -12.10 -3.27
C HIS A 24 1.43 -11.51 -1.87
N TRP A 25 0.44 -10.65 -1.65
CA TRP A 25 0.23 -9.88 -0.43
C TRP A 25 -1.22 -10.03 0.03
N ILE A 26 -1.41 -10.69 1.16
CA ILE A 26 -2.71 -11.08 1.68
C ILE A 26 -3.15 -10.10 2.75
N TYR A 27 -4.37 -9.59 2.64
CA TYR A 27 -4.93 -8.62 3.57
C TYR A 27 -4.92 -9.16 5.01
N SER A 28 -4.56 -8.30 5.94
CA SER A 28 -4.41 -8.65 7.36
C SER A 28 -5.10 -7.67 8.32
N GLY A 29 -5.53 -6.50 7.84
CA GLY A 29 -6.27 -5.52 8.63
C GLY A 29 -6.29 -4.14 7.98
N THR A 30 -7.20 -3.29 8.44
CA THR A 30 -7.29 -1.89 8.07
C THR A 30 -7.26 -1.07 9.35
N LYS A 31 -6.55 0.06 9.31
CA LYS A 31 -6.63 1.12 10.31
C LYS A 31 -7.15 2.38 9.65
N ALA A 32 -8.08 3.08 10.31
CA ALA A 32 -8.52 4.39 9.85
C ALA A 32 -7.62 5.51 10.40
N GLU A 33 -7.31 6.49 9.55
CA GLU A 33 -6.68 7.74 9.96
C GLU A 33 -7.61 8.90 9.58
N VAL A 34 -8.32 9.43 10.59
CA VAL A 34 -9.45 10.36 10.40
C VAL A 34 -9.26 11.64 11.19
N TYR A 35 -9.35 12.76 10.49
CA TYR A 35 -9.36 14.12 11.04
C TYR A 35 -10.59 14.86 10.50
N VAL A 36 -11.37 15.44 11.39
CA VAL A 36 -12.64 16.11 11.09
C VAL A 36 -12.75 17.40 11.89
N THR A 37 -13.51 18.37 11.38
CA THR A 37 -13.85 19.59 12.11
C THR A 37 -15.02 19.37 13.07
N ASP A 38 -15.97 18.48 12.72
CA ASP A 38 -17.06 18.03 13.60
C ASP A 38 -16.75 16.65 14.20
N PRO A 39 -16.50 16.53 15.52
CA PRO A 39 -16.25 15.25 16.17
C PRO A 39 -17.40 14.24 16.08
N SER A 40 -18.65 14.69 15.89
CA SER A 40 -19.85 13.84 15.91
C SER A 40 -19.83 12.77 14.82
N VAL A 41 -19.21 13.07 13.67
CA VAL A 41 -19.15 12.17 12.51
C VAL A 41 -17.94 11.23 12.56
N LYS A 42 -16.96 11.49 13.42
CA LYS A 42 -15.65 10.80 13.41
C LYS A 42 -15.77 9.28 13.53
N GLN A 43 -16.58 8.80 14.46
CA GLN A 43 -16.69 7.37 14.72
C GLN A 43 -17.36 6.62 13.55
N ALA A 44 -18.39 7.21 12.94
CA ALA A 44 -19.05 6.61 11.78
C ALA A 44 -18.07 6.43 10.60
N ILE A 45 -17.19 7.40 10.38
CA ILE A 45 -16.14 7.32 9.35
C ILE A 45 -15.14 6.21 9.68
N ILE A 46 -14.66 6.14 10.92
CA ILE A 46 -13.74 5.08 11.37
C ILE A 46 -14.38 3.70 11.16
N ASP A 47 -15.62 3.52 11.61
CA ASP A 47 -16.35 2.25 11.52
C ASP A 47 -16.54 1.83 10.06
N TYR A 48 -16.90 2.76 9.16
CA TYR A 48 -17.00 2.49 7.74
C TYR A 48 -15.67 2.00 7.15
N ILE A 49 -14.58 2.73 7.40
CA ILE A 49 -13.25 2.43 6.86
C ILE A 49 -12.74 1.06 7.36
N GLU A 50 -12.86 0.79 8.66
CA GLU A 50 -12.32 -0.44 9.26
C GLU A 50 -13.16 -1.68 8.95
N ASN A 51 -14.46 -1.53 8.66
CA ASN A 51 -15.34 -2.65 8.33
C ASN A 51 -15.47 -2.93 6.82
N ARG A 52 -14.95 -2.08 5.93
CA ARG A 52 -15.13 -2.22 4.46
C ARG A 52 -14.67 -3.56 3.89
N TYR A 53 -13.69 -4.22 4.53
CA TYR A 53 -13.17 -5.52 4.11
C TYR A 53 -13.51 -6.68 5.04
N LYS A 54 -14.37 -6.48 6.05
CA LYS A 54 -14.68 -7.50 7.07
C LYS A 54 -15.21 -8.81 6.50
N SER A 55 -15.90 -8.76 5.37
CA SER A 55 -16.47 -9.92 4.67
C SER A 55 -15.79 -10.23 3.35
N TYR A 56 -14.63 -9.62 3.09
CA TYR A 56 -13.94 -9.74 1.81
C TYR A 56 -12.58 -10.41 1.98
N GLN A 57 -12.22 -11.27 1.02
CA GLN A 57 -10.87 -11.75 0.83
C GLN A 57 -10.17 -10.83 -0.15
N VAL A 58 -9.21 -10.06 0.35
CA VAL A 58 -8.50 -9.04 -0.41
C VAL A 58 -7.03 -9.40 -0.51
N SER A 59 -6.46 -9.27 -1.70
CA SER A 59 -5.02 -9.45 -1.89
C SER A 59 -4.48 -8.65 -3.06
N TYR A 60 -3.16 -8.45 -3.07
CA TYR A 60 -2.43 -7.89 -4.19
C TYR A 60 -1.40 -8.87 -4.69
N GLU A 61 -1.18 -8.90 -6.00
CA GLU A 61 -0.04 -9.55 -6.62
C GLU A 61 0.76 -8.51 -7.40
N LEU A 62 1.98 -8.22 -6.92
CA LEU A 62 2.89 -7.28 -7.57
C LEU A 62 3.89 -8.06 -8.42
N LYS A 63 4.12 -7.61 -9.66
CA LYS A 63 4.99 -8.25 -10.64
C LYS A 63 6.23 -7.40 -10.94
N ASN A 64 7.33 -8.05 -11.30
CA ASN A 64 8.58 -7.35 -11.63
C ASN A 64 8.47 -6.32 -12.78
N ASP A 65 7.54 -6.53 -13.70
CA ASP A 65 7.24 -5.65 -14.85
C ASP A 65 6.49 -4.36 -14.46
N LYS A 66 6.32 -4.10 -13.15
CA LYS A 66 5.67 -2.92 -12.58
C LYS A 66 4.15 -2.90 -12.71
N THR A 67 3.55 -4.03 -13.08
CA THR A 67 2.11 -4.24 -12.98
C THR A 67 1.72 -4.82 -11.62
N TYR A 68 0.50 -4.54 -11.18
CA TYR A 68 -0.11 -5.25 -10.06
C TYR A 68 -1.54 -5.67 -10.37
N TYR A 69 -1.99 -6.68 -9.65
CA TYR A 69 -3.35 -7.19 -9.68
C TYR A 69 -3.95 -7.09 -8.29
N TYR A 70 -5.10 -6.42 -8.17
CA TYR A 70 -5.89 -6.33 -6.96
C TYR A 70 -7.06 -7.31 -7.04
N TYR A 71 -7.14 -8.23 -6.08
CA TYR A 71 -8.16 -9.26 -6.01
C TYR A 71 -9.12 -8.98 -4.86
N ILE A 72 -10.41 -9.16 -5.12
CA ILE A 72 -11.48 -9.16 -4.11
C ILE A 72 -12.42 -10.35 -4.36
N ASN A 73 -12.61 -11.21 -3.35
CA ASN A 73 -13.54 -12.36 -3.39
C ASN A 73 -13.47 -13.23 -4.66
N TYR A 74 -12.26 -13.51 -5.17
CA TYR A 74 -12.04 -14.34 -6.37
C TYR A 74 -12.63 -13.81 -7.68
N ALA A 75 -13.05 -12.54 -7.73
CA ALA A 75 -13.45 -11.88 -8.96
C ALA A 75 -12.25 -11.62 -9.89
N GLU A 76 -12.52 -11.24 -11.14
CA GLU A 76 -11.48 -10.77 -12.05
C GLU A 76 -10.70 -9.61 -11.40
N PRO A 77 -9.36 -9.66 -11.38
CA PRO A 77 -8.58 -8.65 -10.69
C PRO A 77 -8.60 -7.32 -11.42
N LEU A 78 -8.62 -6.23 -10.64
CA LEU A 78 -8.29 -4.92 -11.17
C LEU A 78 -6.79 -4.86 -11.43
N LYS A 79 -6.42 -4.48 -12.65
CA LYS A 79 -5.02 -4.28 -13.04
C LYS A 79 -4.63 -2.82 -12.81
N GLY A 80 -3.45 -2.62 -12.21
CA GLY A 80 -2.84 -1.31 -12.05
C GLY A 80 -1.35 -1.32 -12.35
N ILE A 81 -0.74 -0.14 -12.24
CA ILE A 81 0.71 0.08 -12.42
C ILE A 81 1.26 0.66 -11.13
N TYR A 82 2.47 0.25 -10.76
CA TYR A 82 3.16 0.84 -9.61
C TYR A 82 4.54 1.38 -9.98
N HIS A 83 4.91 2.50 -9.36
CA HIS A 83 6.18 3.17 -9.55
C HIS A 83 6.91 3.30 -8.23
N PHE A 84 8.21 3.00 -8.22
CA PHE A 84 9.06 3.28 -7.06
C PHE A 84 9.27 4.79 -6.95
N THR A 85 8.99 5.37 -5.79
CA THR A 85 9.12 6.81 -5.55
C THR A 85 10.35 7.11 -4.69
N SER A 86 10.51 6.39 -3.59
CA SER A 86 11.63 6.51 -2.65
C SER A 86 11.72 5.25 -1.80
N LYS A 87 12.79 5.07 -1.02
CA LYS A 87 13.07 3.94 -0.11
C LYS A 87 11.81 3.19 0.38
N ASN A 88 11.52 2.03 -0.21
CA ASN A 88 10.37 1.15 0.07
C ASN A 88 8.97 1.76 -0.10
N ILE A 89 8.86 2.90 -0.78
CA ILE A 89 7.62 3.62 -1.05
C ILE A 89 7.32 3.50 -2.55
N TYR A 90 6.07 3.19 -2.85
CA TYR A 90 5.59 3.03 -4.21
C TYR A 90 4.31 3.85 -4.39
N SER A 91 4.16 4.48 -5.55
CA SER A 91 2.86 4.99 -6.00
C SER A 91 2.18 3.86 -6.77
N MET A 92 0.92 3.58 -6.45
CA MET A 92 0.10 2.58 -7.13
C MET A 92 -1.11 3.28 -7.76
N ASP A 93 -1.39 2.99 -9.02
CA ASP A 93 -2.49 3.62 -9.75
C ASP A 93 -3.33 2.56 -10.47
N ASP A 94 -4.63 2.61 -10.25
CA ASP A 94 -5.67 1.82 -10.90
C ASP A 94 -6.96 2.64 -11.03
N THR A 95 -8.03 2.03 -11.54
CA THR A 95 -9.31 2.72 -11.75
C THR A 95 -9.97 3.26 -10.48
N ARG A 96 -9.49 2.87 -9.29
CA ARG A 96 -9.92 3.39 -7.97
C ARG A 96 -9.04 4.55 -7.49
N GLY A 97 -8.18 5.09 -8.35
CA GLY A 97 -7.30 6.23 -8.07
C GLY A 97 -5.95 5.86 -7.45
N VAL A 98 -5.13 6.90 -7.26
CA VAL A 98 -3.74 6.80 -6.81
C VAL A 98 -3.67 6.45 -5.32
N LYS A 99 -2.74 5.55 -4.98
CA LYS A 99 -2.47 5.04 -3.63
C LYS A 99 -0.98 5.12 -3.35
N THR A 100 -0.64 5.19 -2.05
CA THR A 100 0.74 5.05 -1.60
C THR A 100 0.93 3.69 -0.95
N ALA A 101 1.92 2.93 -1.38
CA ALA A 101 2.33 1.70 -0.74
C ALA A 101 3.65 1.89 0.01
N VAL A 102 3.74 1.37 1.22
CA VAL A 102 4.97 1.37 2.03
C VAL A 102 5.30 -0.06 2.43
N GLN A 103 6.47 -0.55 2.02
CA GLN A 103 6.92 -1.90 2.34
C GLN A 103 7.85 -1.89 3.56
N GLU A 104 7.54 -2.74 4.53
CA GLU A 104 8.35 -2.98 5.71
C GLU A 104 8.47 -4.49 5.95
N ASN A 105 9.65 -5.04 5.70
CA ASN A 105 9.94 -6.46 5.83
C ASN A 105 8.97 -7.34 5.02
N SER A 106 8.16 -8.14 5.71
CA SER A 106 7.13 -9.03 5.15
C SER A 106 5.73 -8.42 5.16
N THR A 107 5.62 -7.10 5.34
CA THR A 107 4.35 -6.36 5.31
C THR A 107 4.42 -5.26 4.25
N ILE A 108 3.29 -5.00 3.59
CA ILE A 108 3.07 -3.80 2.78
C ILE A 108 1.81 -3.10 3.29
N SER A 109 1.90 -1.79 3.49
CA SER A 109 0.78 -0.94 3.87
C SER A 109 0.33 -0.13 2.66
N ILE A 110 -0.94 -0.25 2.26
CA ILE A 110 -1.54 0.53 1.17
C ILE A 110 -2.40 1.62 1.78
N ILE A 111 -2.06 2.87 1.48
CA ILE A 111 -2.73 4.07 1.96
C ILE A 111 -3.61 4.60 0.83
N SER A 112 -4.90 4.63 1.07
CA SER A 112 -5.92 5.17 0.16
C SER A 112 -6.60 6.37 0.81
N ASP A 113 -6.70 7.48 0.08
CA ASP A 113 -7.60 8.58 0.46
C ASP A 113 -9.03 8.17 0.12
N LEU A 114 -9.90 8.16 1.12
CA LEU A 114 -11.30 7.77 1.02
C LEU A 114 -12.24 8.94 1.32
N LYS A 115 -11.74 10.18 1.32
CA LYS A 115 -12.53 11.35 1.69
C LYS A 115 -13.81 11.51 0.85
N GLU A 116 -13.71 11.39 -0.46
CA GLU A 116 -14.85 11.46 -1.39
C GLU A 116 -15.81 10.27 -1.16
N ASP A 117 -15.29 9.04 -1.12
CA ASP A 117 -16.07 7.82 -0.88
C ASP A 117 -16.87 7.90 0.43
N VAL A 118 -16.21 8.33 1.51
CA VAL A 118 -16.82 8.49 2.84
C VAL A 118 -17.92 9.55 2.80
N SER A 119 -17.65 10.71 2.21
CA SER A 119 -18.64 11.79 2.09
C SER A 119 -19.88 11.31 1.35
N SER A 120 -19.69 10.66 0.21
CA SER A 120 -20.79 10.17 -0.62
C SER A 120 -21.58 9.04 0.03
N ILE A 121 -20.92 8.07 0.68
CA ILE A 121 -21.58 6.86 1.19
C ILE A 121 -22.26 7.10 2.53
N LEU A 122 -21.66 7.92 3.39
CA LEU A 122 -22.20 8.22 4.73
C LEU A 122 -23.09 9.47 4.75
N ASP A 123 -23.26 10.15 3.61
CA ASP A 123 -24.00 11.41 3.50
C ASP A 123 -23.48 12.46 4.49
N ILE A 124 -22.16 12.62 4.52
CA ILE A 124 -21.44 13.61 5.35
C ILE A 124 -20.90 14.70 4.44
N ASP A 125 -21.11 15.96 4.78
CA ASP A 125 -20.54 17.10 4.06
C ASP A 125 -19.00 16.98 4.01
N GLU A 126 -18.43 16.84 2.81
CA GLU A 126 -16.99 16.66 2.60
C GLU A 126 -16.14 17.76 3.28
N SER A 127 -16.68 18.98 3.40
CA SER A 127 -15.99 20.12 4.03
C SER A 127 -15.69 19.90 5.50
N VAL A 128 -16.40 19.00 6.19
CA VAL A 128 -16.14 18.65 7.59
C VAL A 128 -15.02 17.62 7.73
N ILE A 129 -14.63 16.97 6.64
CA ILE A 129 -13.60 15.94 6.61
C ILE A 129 -12.26 16.58 6.20
N ILE A 130 -11.34 16.71 7.15
CA ILE A 130 -9.99 17.20 6.87
C ILE A 130 -9.18 16.10 6.18
N LYS A 131 -9.31 14.86 6.66
CA LYS A 131 -8.60 13.68 6.16
C LYS A 131 -9.36 12.40 6.54
N ALA A 132 -9.46 11.47 5.60
CA ALA A 132 -10.05 10.16 5.83
C ALA A 132 -9.27 9.11 5.03
N ASN A 133 -8.18 8.61 5.60
CA ASN A 133 -7.35 7.60 4.95
C ASN A 133 -7.65 6.21 5.51
N ALA A 134 -7.71 5.23 4.62
CA ALA A 134 -7.54 3.83 4.98
C ALA A 134 -6.07 3.43 4.87
N ILE A 135 -5.55 2.81 5.92
CA ILE A 135 -4.23 2.16 5.92
C ILE A 135 -4.48 0.65 5.98
N ASP A 136 -4.42 0.01 4.83
CA ASP A 136 -4.59 -1.44 4.72
C ASP A 136 -3.24 -2.14 4.85
N SER A 137 -3.11 -3.08 5.77
CA SER A 137 -1.92 -3.89 5.94
C SER A 137 -2.06 -5.24 5.26
N PHE A 138 -1.07 -5.62 4.47
CA PHE A 138 -0.99 -6.93 3.82
C PHE A 138 0.28 -7.63 4.22
N LYS A 139 0.18 -8.93 4.50
CA LYS A 139 1.33 -9.79 4.78
C LYS A 139 1.73 -10.52 3.53
N ARG A 140 3.03 -10.72 3.33
CA ARG A 140 3.53 -11.54 2.24
C ARG A 140 2.94 -12.96 2.38
N GLY A 141 2.26 -13.41 1.33
CA GLY A 141 1.85 -14.80 1.18
C GLY A 141 3.08 -15.70 1.12
N LEU A 142 2.91 -16.99 1.41
CA LEU A 142 4.00 -17.96 1.28
C LEU A 142 4.57 -17.85 -0.14
N SER A 143 5.85 -17.50 -0.25
CA SER A 143 6.59 -17.66 -1.50
C SER A 143 6.59 -19.15 -1.78
N SER A 144 5.97 -19.59 -2.87
CA SER A 144 6.27 -20.89 -3.45
C SER A 144 7.69 -20.82 -4.01
N GLU A 145 8.69 -20.85 -3.14
CA GLU A 145 9.99 -21.41 -3.48
C GLU A 145 9.81 -22.93 -3.37
N GLU A 146 9.33 -23.54 -4.44
CA GLU A 146 9.67 -24.91 -4.79
C GLU A 146 10.88 -24.90 -5.73
#